data_AF-A0A534QAH1-F1
#
_entry.id   AF-A0A534QAH1-F1
#
_cell.length_a   1.000
_cell.length_b   1.000
_cell.length_c   1.000
_cell.angle_alpha   90.00
_cell.angle_beta   90.00
_cell.angle_gamma   90.00
#
_symmetry.space_group_name_H-M   'P 1'
#
loop_
_entity.id
_entity.type
_entity.pdbx_description
1 polymer ?
#
loop_
_entity_poly.entity_id
_entity_poly.type
_entity_poly.pdbx_seq_one_letter_code
_entity_poly.pdbx_strand_id
1 'polypeptide(L)'
;MTERRPQSATLRWLALPGVGIRSLVREGMAAAVGRPRYAEVPAYAPSLRTVAEAALDRSFSRGMNLLTDLPHPVVLRRARAETAEMAAFMADGGYHADPARYHRTPASPDGERRARARSWFAQPARYEVLSFASAYQPLADEPGGARWLRHPTNHTVHAQLFEHAGEPRPWVLCVHGFGMGTPLANFTVFSPQRLHIERGWNVVMPSLPLHGRRGVGRFSGREVLAPDYLRIVHLLAQGVWDVRRVVAWIRARGGKRIALYGISLGAYVSALVSALEDDLAGVIAGIPAVDFPALARDHEPRELRRYGTDARIDWDHVRSATRAVSPLALPPRVPRERRFIFAGTADRVSRPDQARALWRHWDRCAIHWFAGGHVAAQWNPTIAPFVDASLRTILA
;
A
#
# COMPACT_ATOMS: atom_id res chain seq x y z
N MET A 1 -29.15 -22.17 30.72
CA MET A 1 -29.64 -22.88 29.51
C MET A 1 -30.40 -21.85 28.69
N THR A 2 -29.98 -21.39 27.52
CA THR A 2 -29.49 -22.14 26.35
C THR A 2 -28.52 -21.27 25.54
N GLU A 3 -27.31 -21.78 25.31
CA GLU A 3 -26.34 -21.20 24.38
C GLU A 3 -26.90 -21.25 22.95
N ARG A 4 -27.03 -20.09 22.29
CA ARG A 4 -27.25 -20.04 20.84
C ARG A 4 -25.92 -20.32 20.15
N ARG A 5 -25.81 -21.49 19.52
CA ARG A 5 -24.71 -21.85 18.61
C ARG A 5 -24.51 -20.75 17.55
N PRO A 6 -23.26 -20.38 17.20
CA PRO A 6 -23.02 -19.53 16.05
C PRO A 6 -23.43 -20.27 14.78
N GLN A 7 -24.37 -19.69 14.03
CA GLN A 7 -24.72 -20.17 12.70
C GLN A 7 -23.44 -20.20 11.84
N SER A 8 -23.17 -21.35 11.23
CA SER A 8 -21.94 -21.63 10.52
C SER A 8 -21.74 -20.71 9.32
N ALA A 9 -20.51 -20.22 9.14
CA ALA A 9 -20.06 -19.38 8.02
C ALA A 9 -20.37 -19.98 6.62
N THR A 10 -20.69 -21.27 6.55
CA THR A 10 -21.07 -22.00 5.34
C THR A 10 -22.38 -21.54 4.71
N LEU A 11 -23.37 -21.05 5.48
CA LEU A 11 -24.65 -20.61 4.90
C LEU A 11 -24.59 -19.22 4.23
N ARG A 12 -23.57 -18.39 4.54
CA ARG A 12 -23.39 -17.07 3.89
C ARG A 12 -22.92 -17.17 2.44
N TRP A 13 -22.31 -18.29 2.03
CA TRP A 13 -21.85 -18.51 0.66
C TRP A 13 -22.99 -18.79 -0.34
N LEU A 14 -24.12 -19.34 0.14
CA LEU A 14 -25.22 -19.80 -0.73
C LEU A 14 -26.25 -18.72 -1.07
N ALA A 15 -26.24 -17.56 -0.40
CA ALA A 15 -27.20 -16.48 -0.66
C ALA A 15 -26.77 -15.48 -1.77
N LEU A 16 -25.71 -15.81 -2.52
CA LEU A 16 -25.00 -14.87 -3.40
C LEU A 16 -25.55 -14.58 -4.83
N PRO A 17 -26.58 -15.23 -5.43
CA PRO A 17 -26.91 -14.89 -6.82
C PRO A 17 -27.80 -13.64 -7.01
N GLY A 18 -28.62 -13.25 -6.03
CA GLY A 18 -29.80 -12.39 -6.32
C GLY A 18 -29.55 -10.89 -6.46
N VAL A 19 -28.64 -10.30 -5.69
CA VAL A 19 -28.51 -8.82 -5.58
C VAL A 19 -27.26 -8.27 -6.28
N GLY A 20 -26.38 -9.14 -6.80
CA GLY A 20 -25.13 -8.76 -7.44
C GLY A 20 -25.22 -8.43 -8.94
N ILE A 21 -26.17 -9.02 -9.66
CA ILE A 21 -26.20 -9.06 -11.14
C ILE A 21 -26.39 -7.67 -11.75
N ARG A 22 -27.32 -6.84 -11.24
CA ARG A 22 -27.56 -5.49 -11.80
C ARG A 22 -26.37 -4.53 -11.64
N SER A 23 -25.57 -4.68 -10.58
CA SER A 23 -24.36 -3.88 -10.36
C SER A 23 -23.16 -4.38 -11.20
N LEU A 24 -23.10 -5.69 -11.45
CA LEU A 24 -22.15 -6.32 -12.36
C LEU A 24 -22.47 -5.93 -13.81
N VAL A 25 -23.74 -5.91 -14.22
CA VAL A 25 -24.17 -5.52 -15.56
C VAL A 25 -23.94 -4.03 -15.84
N ARG A 26 -24.33 -3.12 -14.93
CA ARG A 26 -24.17 -1.66 -15.15
C ARG A 26 -22.72 -1.23 -15.29
N GLU A 27 -21.82 -1.92 -14.61
CA GLU A 27 -20.41 -1.54 -14.59
C GLU A 27 -19.53 -2.42 -15.45
N GLY A 28 -19.98 -3.64 -15.74
CA GLY A 28 -19.62 -4.36 -16.95
C GLY A 28 -19.96 -3.53 -18.18
N MET A 29 -21.10 -2.82 -18.21
CA MET A 29 -21.42 -1.83 -19.24
C MET A 29 -20.48 -0.62 -19.20
N ALA A 30 -20.19 -0.03 -18.04
CA ALA A 30 -19.21 1.07 -17.97
C ALA A 30 -17.79 0.65 -18.41
N ALA A 31 -17.36 -0.57 -18.07
CA ALA A 31 -16.12 -1.17 -18.55
C ALA A 31 -16.20 -1.57 -20.04
N ALA A 32 -17.39 -1.95 -20.53
CA ALA A 32 -17.70 -2.31 -21.92
C ALA A 32 -17.95 -1.12 -22.84
N VAL A 33 -18.18 0.08 -22.28
CA VAL A 33 -18.28 1.33 -23.05
C VAL A 33 -16.90 1.91 -23.34
N GLY A 34 -15.84 1.47 -22.63
CA GLY A 34 -14.45 1.85 -22.90
C GLY A 34 -14.15 3.35 -22.76
N ARG A 35 -15.10 4.14 -22.21
CA ARG A 35 -14.95 5.59 -22.04
C ARG A 35 -14.42 5.90 -20.64
N PRO A 36 -13.17 6.38 -20.53
CA PRO A 36 -12.59 6.74 -19.26
C PRO A 36 -13.36 7.93 -18.66
N ARG A 37 -13.50 7.95 -17.33
CA ARG A 37 -14.14 9.06 -16.59
C ARG A 37 -13.36 10.37 -16.72
N TYR A 38 -12.07 10.29 -17.03
CA TYR A 38 -11.15 11.42 -17.10
C TYR A 38 -10.42 11.44 -18.44
N ALA A 39 -10.24 12.62 -19.03
CA ALA A 39 -9.62 12.81 -20.33
C ALA A 39 -8.15 12.32 -20.40
N GLU A 40 -7.44 12.33 -19.27
CA GLU A 40 -6.03 11.93 -19.20
C GLU A 40 -5.82 10.42 -19.00
N VAL A 41 -6.90 9.65 -18.83
CA VAL A 41 -6.83 8.19 -18.89
C VAL A 41 -7.14 7.79 -20.34
N PRO A 42 -6.29 6.99 -21.00
CA PRO A 42 -6.57 6.56 -22.36
C PRO A 42 -7.81 5.68 -22.40
N ALA A 43 -8.60 5.83 -23.46
CA ALA A 43 -9.64 4.87 -23.78
C ALA A 43 -9.00 3.51 -24.08
N TYR A 44 -9.68 2.44 -23.73
CA TYR A 44 -9.26 1.08 -24.05
C TYR A 44 -10.41 0.35 -24.72
N ALA A 45 -10.09 -0.45 -25.73
CA ALA A 45 -11.07 -1.32 -26.35
C ALA A 45 -11.56 -2.32 -25.28
N PRO A 46 -12.87 -2.36 -25.01
CA PRO A 46 -13.39 -3.30 -24.04
C PRO A 46 -13.13 -4.72 -24.53
N SER A 47 -12.37 -5.48 -23.73
CA SER A 47 -12.11 -6.89 -23.98
C SER A 47 -12.77 -7.73 -22.89
N LEU A 48 -13.12 -8.99 -23.19
CA LEU A 48 -13.62 -9.94 -22.19
C LEU A 48 -12.65 -10.06 -21.00
N ARG A 49 -11.34 -10.01 -21.28
CA ARG A 49 -10.30 -9.99 -20.25
C ARG A 49 -10.43 -8.78 -19.33
N THR A 50 -10.55 -7.58 -19.89
CA THR A 50 -10.65 -6.35 -19.08
C THR A 50 -11.93 -6.29 -18.26
N VAL A 51 -13.05 -6.83 -18.79
CA VAL A 51 -14.30 -6.98 -18.03
C VAL A 51 -14.13 -7.98 -16.89
N ALA A 52 -13.49 -9.13 -17.14
CA ALA A 52 -13.22 -10.14 -16.13
C ALA A 52 -12.29 -9.62 -15.01
N GLU A 53 -11.24 -8.87 -15.36
CA GLU A 53 -10.32 -8.26 -14.39
C GLU A 53 -11.04 -7.18 -13.54
N ALA A 54 -11.89 -6.34 -14.14
CA ALA A 54 -12.69 -5.37 -13.38
C ALA A 54 -13.71 -6.05 -12.44
N ALA A 55 -14.23 -7.23 -12.82
CA ALA A 55 -15.10 -8.04 -11.97
C ALA A 55 -14.31 -8.71 -10.82
N LEU A 56 -13.09 -9.18 -11.09
CA LEU A 56 -12.17 -9.73 -10.09
C LEU A 56 -11.84 -8.69 -9.01
N ASP A 57 -11.47 -7.47 -9.40
CA ASP A 57 -11.16 -6.36 -8.47
C ASP A 57 -12.33 -6.06 -7.53
N ARG A 58 -13.56 -6.05 -8.06
CA ARG A 58 -14.77 -5.84 -7.24
C ARG A 58 -15.04 -6.99 -6.30
N SER A 59 -14.80 -8.21 -6.77
CA SER A 59 -14.96 -9.41 -5.96
C SER A 59 -13.93 -9.43 -4.83
N PHE A 60 -12.72 -8.95 -5.09
CA PHE A 60 -11.71 -8.68 -4.08
C PHE A 60 -12.22 -7.66 -3.05
N SER A 61 -12.61 -6.44 -3.46
CA SER A 61 -13.10 -5.42 -2.52
C SER A 61 -14.32 -5.88 -1.69
N ARG A 62 -15.27 -6.60 -2.32
CA ARG A 62 -16.42 -7.18 -1.60
C ARG A 62 -16.04 -8.33 -0.69
N GLY A 63 -15.12 -9.18 -1.12
CA GLY A 63 -14.56 -10.27 -0.32
C GLY A 63 -13.85 -9.74 0.91
N MET A 64 -13.08 -8.67 0.77
CA MET A 64 -12.46 -7.99 1.90
C MET A 64 -13.51 -7.46 2.88
N ASN A 65 -14.57 -6.82 2.38
CA ASN A 65 -15.68 -6.34 3.21
C ASN A 65 -16.44 -7.48 3.91
N LEU A 66 -16.49 -8.69 3.33
CA LEU A 66 -17.11 -9.86 3.97
C LEU A 66 -16.21 -10.51 5.02
N LEU A 67 -14.89 -10.38 4.87
CA LEU A 67 -13.90 -10.84 5.85
C LEU A 67 -13.77 -9.90 7.06
N THR A 68 -14.36 -8.71 6.97
CA THR A 68 -14.55 -7.77 8.08
C THR A 68 -15.98 -7.84 8.58
N ASP A 69 -16.17 -8.14 9.86
CA ASP A 69 -17.49 -8.01 10.47
C ASP A 69 -17.95 -6.55 10.45
N LEU A 70 -19.25 -6.31 10.27
CA LEU A 70 -19.80 -4.97 10.43
C LEU A 70 -19.54 -4.51 11.87
N PRO A 71 -18.82 -3.39 12.07
CA PRO A 71 -18.50 -2.90 13.40
C PRO A 71 -19.74 -2.55 14.19
N HIS A 72 -19.71 -2.86 15.49
CA HIS A 72 -20.74 -2.40 16.42
C HIS A 72 -20.78 -0.86 16.45
N PRO A 73 -21.95 -0.20 16.54
CA PRO A 73 -22.05 1.27 16.54
C PRO A 73 -21.16 1.97 17.58
N VAL A 74 -20.94 1.36 18.74
CA VAL A 74 -20.03 1.86 19.78
C VAL A 74 -18.58 1.97 19.28
N VAL A 75 -18.13 1.00 18.48
CA VAL A 75 -16.78 1.02 17.88
C VAL A 75 -16.67 2.17 16.88
N LEU A 76 -17.71 2.39 16.06
CA LEU A 76 -17.73 3.49 15.10
C LEU A 76 -17.77 4.86 15.77
N ARG A 77 -18.57 5.04 16.83
CA ARG A 77 -18.58 6.28 17.63
C ARG A 77 -17.21 6.59 18.21
N ARG A 78 -16.57 5.59 18.81
CA ARG A 78 -15.20 5.71 19.33
C ARG A 78 -14.22 6.08 18.21
N ALA A 79 -14.25 5.37 17.08
CA ALA A 79 -13.38 5.65 15.95
C ALA A 79 -13.59 7.06 15.40
N ARG A 80 -14.84 7.55 15.34
CA ARG A 80 -15.18 8.92 14.94
C ARG A 80 -14.57 9.95 15.90
N ALA A 81 -14.75 9.76 17.22
CA ALA A 81 -14.18 10.64 18.24
C ALA A 81 -12.65 10.66 18.19
N GLU A 82 -12.01 9.49 18.18
CA GLU A 82 -10.55 9.37 18.10
C GLU A 82 -10.01 10.01 16.80
N THR A 83 -10.72 9.88 15.67
CA THR A 83 -10.32 10.53 14.41
C THR A 83 -10.42 12.05 14.50
N ALA A 84 -11.42 12.59 15.21
CA ALA A 84 -11.52 14.02 15.46
C ALA A 84 -10.36 14.51 16.36
N GLU A 85 -10.00 13.74 17.39
CA GLU A 85 -8.83 14.03 18.23
C GLU A 85 -7.54 14.04 17.41
N MET A 86 -7.35 13.06 16.51
CA MET A 86 -6.19 13.02 15.61
C MET A 86 -6.20 14.20 14.63
N ALA A 87 -7.37 14.59 14.12
CA ALA A 87 -7.50 15.76 13.24
C ALA A 87 -7.10 17.06 13.95
N ALA A 88 -7.51 17.24 15.22
CA ALA A 88 -7.12 18.36 16.06
C ALA A 88 -5.61 18.34 16.35
N PHE A 89 -5.08 17.19 16.77
CA PHE A 89 -3.64 16.99 16.99
C PHE A 89 -2.81 17.39 15.76
N MET A 90 -3.26 17.00 14.55
CA MET A 90 -2.59 17.33 13.30
C MET A 90 -2.61 18.83 12.98
N ALA A 91 -3.72 19.51 13.30
CA ALA A 91 -3.87 20.95 13.10
C ALA A 91 -3.04 21.75 14.13
N ASP A 92 -3.21 21.45 15.41
CA ASP A 92 -2.57 22.15 16.53
C ASP A 92 -1.04 21.99 16.50
N GLY A 93 -0.55 20.82 16.06
CA GLY A 93 0.88 20.58 15.83
C GLY A 93 1.46 21.28 14.59
N GLY A 94 0.62 21.96 13.79
CA GLY A 94 1.05 22.64 12.56
C GLY A 94 1.41 21.70 11.40
N TYR A 95 1.14 20.39 11.53
CA TYR A 95 1.50 19.38 10.53
C TYR A 95 0.67 19.48 9.24
N HIS A 96 -0.41 20.28 9.24
CA HIS A 96 -1.13 20.61 8.01
C HIS A 96 -0.37 21.59 7.12
N ALA A 97 0.28 22.58 7.74
CA ALA A 97 1.04 23.62 7.08
C ALA A 97 2.43 23.10 6.68
N ASP A 98 3.06 22.32 7.56
CA ASP A 98 4.32 21.64 7.30
C ASP A 98 4.23 20.14 7.62
N PRO A 99 3.73 19.33 6.67
CA PRO A 99 3.65 17.88 6.82
C PRO A 99 4.99 17.20 7.07
N ALA A 100 6.11 17.79 6.64
CA ALA A 100 7.43 17.18 6.78
C ALA A 100 7.84 17.06 8.25
N ARG A 101 7.42 18.02 9.09
CA ARG A 101 7.73 18.05 10.54
C ARG A 101 7.13 16.89 11.32
N TYR A 102 6.08 16.25 10.81
CA TYR A 102 5.54 15.04 11.42
C TYR A 102 6.49 13.84 11.26
N HIS A 103 7.33 13.84 10.21
CA HIS A 103 8.22 12.73 9.88
C HIS A 103 9.64 12.95 10.40
N ARG A 104 9.96 12.33 11.54
CA ARG A 104 11.34 12.30 12.08
C ARG A 104 12.27 11.52 11.15
N THR A 105 13.53 11.95 11.07
CA THR A 105 14.58 11.24 10.32
C THR A 105 15.11 10.07 11.15
N PRO A 106 15.00 8.82 10.66
CA PRO A 106 15.50 7.68 11.40
C PRO A 106 17.01 7.49 11.24
N ALA A 107 17.67 6.99 12.29
CA ALA A 107 19.02 6.46 12.19
C ALA A 107 19.05 5.06 11.55
N SER A 108 20.22 4.66 11.07
CA SER A 108 20.49 3.26 10.69
C SER A 108 20.15 2.31 11.86
N PRO A 109 19.72 1.06 11.61
CA PRO A 109 19.56 0.05 12.66
C PRO A 109 20.83 -0.13 13.50
N ASP A 110 20.69 -0.13 14.83
CA ASP A 110 21.80 -0.38 15.77
C ASP A 110 22.32 -1.82 15.70
N GLY A 111 21.45 -2.74 15.26
CA GLY A 111 21.77 -4.14 15.07
C GLY A 111 20.88 -4.78 14.02
N GLU A 112 21.44 -5.72 13.27
CA GLU A 112 20.74 -6.52 12.27
C GLU A 112 20.96 -8.01 12.53
N ARG A 113 19.95 -8.80 12.15
CA ARG A 113 20.08 -10.25 12.04
C ARG A 113 19.74 -10.66 10.62
N ARG A 114 20.63 -11.44 10.02
CA ARG A 114 20.41 -12.11 8.73
C ARG A 114 20.31 -13.60 8.94
N ALA A 115 19.31 -14.21 8.32
CA ALA A 115 19.15 -15.65 8.34
C ALA A 115 18.82 -16.15 6.94
N ARG A 116 19.46 -17.24 6.51
CA ARG A 116 19.09 -17.91 5.26
C ARG A 116 17.70 -18.53 5.38
N ALA A 117 16.92 -18.41 4.32
CA ALA A 117 15.57 -18.95 4.24
C ALA A 117 15.33 -19.61 2.88
N ARG A 118 14.27 -20.43 2.83
CA ARG A 118 13.84 -21.12 1.61
C ARG A 118 12.34 -20.92 1.38
N SER A 119 11.96 -20.70 0.12
CA SER A 119 10.59 -20.74 -0.37
C SER A 119 10.42 -21.99 -1.22
N TRP A 120 9.27 -22.66 -1.08
CA TRP A 120 8.91 -23.83 -1.88
C TRP A 120 7.93 -23.49 -3.02
N PHE A 121 7.33 -22.31 -2.97
CA PHE A 121 6.26 -21.89 -3.87
C PHE A 121 6.63 -20.67 -4.71
N ALA A 122 7.85 -20.15 -4.58
CA ALA A 122 8.29 -18.93 -5.23
C ALA A 122 9.78 -19.00 -5.62
N GLN A 123 10.14 -18.27 -6.68
CA GLN A 123 11.50 -18.20 -7.19
C GLN A 123 12.11 -16.79 -7.02
N PRO A 124 13.40 -16.66 -6.70
CA PRO A 124 14.33 -17.75 -6.36
C PRO A 124 13.95 -18.47 -5.06
N ALA A 125 14.22 -19.78 -5.00
CA ALA A 125 13.87 -20.59 -3.85
C ALA A 125 14.68 -20.23 -2.58
N ARG A 126 15.89 -19.66 -2.72
CA ARG A 126 16.75 -19.28 -1.59
C ARG A 126 16.86 -17.77 -1.51
N TYR A 127 16.80 -17.24 -0.29
CA TYR A 127 16.91 -15.81 0.00
C TYR A 127 17.39 -15.62 1.45
N GLU A 128 17.76 -14.40 1.81
CA GLU A 128 18.04 -14.05 3.21
C GLU A 128 16.86 -13.28 3.81
N VAL A 129 16.66 -13.44 5.12
CA VAL A 129 15.74 -12.62 5.91
C VAL A 129 16.58 -11.66 6.72
N LEU A 130 16.51 -10.37 6.36
CA LEU A 130 16.99 -9.28 7.19
C LEU A 130 15.95 -8.97 8.26
N SER A 131 16.40 -8.74 9.48
CA SER A 131 15.54 -8.26 10.56
C SER A 131 16.27 -7.35 11.54
N PHE A 132 15.57 -6.31 12.00
CA PHE A 132 16.07 -5.35 12.97
C PHE A 132 14.91 -4.66 13.68
N ALA A 133 15.17 -3.98 14.80
CA ALA A 133 14.14 -3.26 15.55
C ALA A 133 13.62 -2.06 14.73
N SER A 134 12.29 -1.94 14.60
CA SER A 134 11.67 -0.78 13.96
C SER A 134 12.04 0.50 14.73
N ALA A 135 11.97 0.45 16.07
CA ALA A 135 12.14 1.59 16.98
C ALA A 135 11.28 2.82 16.61
N TYR A 136 10.24 2.64 15.80
CA TYR A 136 9.23 3.67 15.57
C TYR A 136 8.53 3.98 16.88
N GLN A 137 8.37 5.27 17.14
CA GLN A 137 7.52 5.79 18.20
C GLN A 137 6.57 6.82 17.59
N PRO A 138 5.27 6.79 17.93
CA PRO A 138 4.38 7.93 17.73
C PRO A 138 4.95 9.18 18.42
N LEU A 139 4.48 10.35 18.01
CA LEU A 139 4.78 11.59 18.73
C LEU A 139 4.16 11.56 20.14
N ALA A 140 4.67 12.41 21.03
CA ALA A 140 4.09 12.57 22.36
C ALA A 140 2.61 12.94 22.24
N ASP A 141 1.78 12.32 23.07
CA ASP A 141 0.32 12.50 23.12
C ASP A 141 -0.44 12.22 21.81
N GLU A 142 0.21 11.61 20.83
CA GLU A 142 -0.42 11.28 19.56
C GLU A 142 -1.57 10.27 19.77
N PRO A 143 -2.82 10.59 19.34
CA PRO A 143 -3.97 9.73 19.58
C PRO A 143 -3.76 8.30 19.10
N GLY A 144 -4.07 7.34 19.96
CA GLY A 144 -3.90 5.91 19.69
C GLY A 144 -2.45 5.40 19.72
N GLY A 145 -1.44 6.26 19.96
CA GLY A 145 -0.03 5.89 19.93
C GLY A 145 0.34 4.80 20.94
N ALA A 146 -0.12 4.91 22.19
CA ALA A 146 0.09 3.87 23.20
C ALA A 146 -0.55 2.53 22.81
N ARG A 147 -1.70 2.55 22.12
CA ARG A 147 -2.37 1.34 21.61
C ARG A 147 -1.56 0.71 20.47
N TRP A 148 -1.04 1.53 19.57
CA TRP A 148 -0.16 1.09 18.47
C TRP A 148 1.11 0.41 19.00
N LEU A 149 1.74 0.99 20.02
CA LEU A 149 2.96 0.46 20.63
C LEU A 149 2.77 -0.81 21.45
N ARG A 150 1.54 -1.25 21.73
CA ARG A 150 1.27 -2.53 22.41
C ARG A 150 1.12 -3.71 21.45
N HIS A 151 1.23 -3.48 20.14
CA HIS A 151 1.01 -4.55 19.17
C HIS A 151 2.12 -5.62 19.24
N PRO A 152 1.79 -6.90 19.51
CA PRO A 152 2.77 -7.88 19.97
C PRO A 152 3.90 -8.20 18.98
N THR A 153 3.65 -8.06 17.67
CA THR A 153 4.59 -8.49 16.62
C THR A 153 5.04 -7.38 15.69
N ASN A 154 4.65 -6.12 15.91
CA ASN A 154 4.85 -5.05 14.93
C ASN A 154 6.12 -4.20 15.18
N HIS A 155 6.94 -4.60 16.16
CA HIS A 155 8.15 -3.87 16.58
C HIS A 155 9.43 -4.28 15.85
N THR A 156 9.39 -5.35 15.06
CA THR A 156 10.54 -5.84 14.28
C THR A 156 10.27 -5.68 12.80
N VAL A 157 11.18 -5.02 12.09
CA VAL A 157 11.19 -5.00 10.63
C VAL A 157 11.71 -6.34 10.15
N HIS A 158 11.02 -6.93 9.18
CA HIS A 158 11.47 -8.12 8.46
C HIS A 158 11.53 -7.79 6.98
N ALA A 159 12.59 -8.20 6.29
CA ALA A 159 12.71 -8.00 4.85
C ALA A 159 13.26 -9.26 4.17
N GLN A 160 12.73 -9.59 2.99
CA GLN A 160 13.41 -10.55 2.11
C GLN A 160 14.56 -9.83 1.41
N LEU A 161 15.74 -10.42 1.43
CA LEU A 161 16.99 -9.83 0.98
C LEU A 161 17.65 -10.72 -0.08
N PHE A 162 18.05 -10.08 -1.18
CA PHE A 162 18.86 -10.64 -2.26
C PHE A 162 20.02 -9.68 -2.50
N GLU A 163 21.15 -9.97 -1.89
CA GLU A 163 22.38 -9.17 -1.98
C GLU A 163 23.47 -9.99 -2.67
N HIS A 164 24.11 -9.39 -3.67
CA HIS A 164 25.27 -9.99 -4.33
C HIS A 164 26.51 -9.82 -3.46
N ALA A 165 27.41 -10.80 -3.50
CA ALA A 165 28.74 -10.65 -2.93
C ALA A 165 29.66 -9.84 -3.87
N GLY A 166 30.70 -9.22 -3.29
CA GLY A 166 31.73 -8.51 -4.04
C GLY A 166 31.42 -7.02 -4.23
N GLU A 167 31.64 -6.53 -5.46
CA GLU A 167 31.56 -5.11 -5.80
C GLU A 167 30.21 -4.46 -5.46
N PRO A 168 30.20 -3.19 -4.99
CA PRO A 168 28.98 -2.46 -4.69
C PRO A 168 28.03 -2.41 -5.89
N ARG A 169 26.76 -2.77 -5.66
CA ARG A 169 25.70 -2.75 -6.67
C ARG A 169 24.56 -1.83 -6.29
N PRO A 170 23.83 -1.28 -7.28
CA PRO A 170 22.62 -0.53 -7.01
C PRO A 170 21.55 -1.36 -6.31
N TRP A 171 20.71 -0.69 -5.52
CA TRP A 171 19.65 -1.31 -4.72
C TRP A 171 18.26 -0.96 -5.27
N VAL A 172 17.38 -1.97 -5.33
CA VAL A 172 15.94 -1.82 -5.55
C VAL A 172 15.22 -2.19 -4.25
N LEU A 173 14.59 -1.20 -3.62
CA LEU A 173 13.78 -1.38 -2.42
C LEU A 173 12.33 -1.55 -2.84
N CYS A 174 11.83 -2.78 -2.78
CA CYS A 174 10.49 -3.15 -3.24
C CYS A 174 9.49 -3.09 -2.08
N VAL A 175 8.51 -2.20 -2.15
CA VAL A 175 7.50 -2.00 -1.09
C VAL A 175 6.16 -2.57 -1.54
N HIS A 176 5.69 -3.60 -0.84
CA HIS A 176 4.53 -4.40 -1.25
C HIS A 176 3.18 -3.72 -0.96
N GLY A 177 2.14 -4.21 -1.62
CA GLY A 177 0.75 -3.78 -1.41
C GLY A 177 0.05 -4.46 -0.23
N PHE A 178 -1.21 -4.09 0.00
CA PHE A 178 -2.05 -4.73 1.01
C PHE A 178 -2.19 -6.24 0.77
N GLY A 179 -2.23 -7.05 1.83
CA GLY A 179 -2.40 -8.50 1.72
C GLY A 179 -1.11 -9.28 1.41
N MET A 180 0.01 -8.58 1.18
CA MET A 180 1.30 -9.17 0.77
C MET A 180 2.30 -9.26 1.93
N GLY A 181 3.61 -9.28 1.67
CA GLY A 181 4.65 -9.35 2.70
C GLY A 181 5.17 -10.77 2.97
N THR A 182 4.61 -11.79 2.32
CA THR A 182 5.16 -13.15 2.28
C THR A 182 6.03 -13.34 1.03
N PRO A 183 6.98 -14.30 1.04
CA PRO A 183 7.81 -14.59 -0.13
C PRO A 183 6.99 -14.90 -1.38
N LEU A 184 5.90 -15.68 -1.26
CA LEU A 184 5.04 -16.03 -2.39
C LEU A 184 4.42 -14.77 -3.03
N ALA A 185 3.79 -13.92 -2.23
CA ALA A 185 3.15 -12.71 -2.75
C ALA A 185 4.18 -11.73 -3.32
N ASN A 186 5.26 -11.47 -2.59
CA ASN A 186 6.26 -10.49 -2.99
C ASN A 186 7.02 -10.94 -4.24
N PHE A 187 7.41 -12.20 -4.34
CA PHE A 187 8.21 -12.66 -5.48
C PHE A 187 7.37 -12.73 -6.76
N THR A 188 6.06 -13.00 -6.63
CA THR A 188 5.13 -12.97 -7.77
C THR A 188 5.04 -11.57 -8.38
N VAL A 189 5.00 -10.52 -7.56
CA VAL A 189 4.82 -9.15 -8.05
C VAL A 189 6.14 -8.47 -8.41
N PHE A 190 7.20 -8.69 -7.63
CA PHE A 190 8.48 -8.01 -7.83
C PHE A 190 9.49 -8.80 -8.66
N SER A 191 9.28 -10.10 -8.86
CA SER A 191 10.19 -11.00 -9.59
C SER A 191 11.68 -10.78 -9.24
N PRO A 192 12.11 -11.21 -8.03
CA PRO A 192 13.53 -11.15 -7.67
C PRO A 192 14.41 -11.93 -8.64
N GLN A 193 13.88 -12.96 -9.31
CA GLN A 193 14.60 -13.63 -10.40
C GLN A 193 15.05 -12.64 -11.48
N ARG A 194 14.13 -11.79 -11.94
CA ARG A 194 14.43 -10.77 -12.93
C ARG A 194 15.33 -9.66 -12.38
N LEU A 195 14.94 -9.06 -11.24
CA LEU A 195 15.66 -7.90 -10.69
C LEU A 195 17.07 -8.24 -10.19
N HIS A 196 17.22 -9.38 -9.52
CA HIS A 196 18.48 -9.76 -8.89
C HIS A 196 19.37 -10.62 -9.79
N ILE A 197 18.82 -11.69 -10.39
CA ILE A 197 19.63 -12.64 -11.19
C ILE A 197 19.86 -12.11 -12.61
N GLU A 198 18.81 -11.67 -13.30
CA GLU A 198 18.92 -11.25 -14.70
C GLU A 198 19.45 -9.81 -14.87
N ARG A 199 19.18 -8.92 -13.91
CA ARG A 199 19.61 -7.50 -13.96
C ARG A 199 20.78 -7.17 -13.03
N GLY A 200 21.12 -8.05 -12.09
CA GLY A 200 22.31 -7.89 -11.25
C GLY A 200 22.19 -6.81 -10.17
N TRP A 201 20.98 -6.38 -9.79
CA TRP A 201 20.75 -5.43 -8.71
C TRP A 201 20.61 -6.13 -7.36
N ASN A 202 20.95 -5.43 -6.28
CA ASN A 202 20.56 -5.85 -4.94
C ASN A 202 19.08 -5.54 -4.74
N VAL A 203 18.35 -6.44 -4.08
CA VAL A 203 16.91 -6.30 -3.86
C VAL A 203 16.58 -6.52 -2.39
N VAL A 204 15.82 -5.60 -1.81
CA VAL A 204 15.30 -5.73 -0.45
C VAL A 204 13.80 -5.45 -0.43
N MET A 205 13.04 -6.32 0.24
CA MET A 205 11.58 -6.28 0.27
C MET A 205 11.08 -6.25 1.72
N PRO A 206 11.01 -5.07 2.37
CA PRO A 206 10.53 -4.97 3.74
C PRO A 206 9.03 -5.29 3.83
N SER A 207 8.65 -5.99 4.91
CA SER A 207 7.25 -6.16 5.31
C SER A 207 6.72 -4.90 5.97
N LEU A 208 5.69 -4.30 5.37
CA LEU A 208 4.97 -3.17 5.96
C LEU A 208 4.35 -3.55 7.33
N PRO A 209 4.05 -2.57 8.19
CA PRO A 209 3.38 -2.83 9.46
C PRO A 209 2.10 -3.63 9.28
N LEU A 210 1.80 -4.52 10.24
CA LEU A 210 0.64 -5.41 10.24
C LEU A 210 0.59 -6.46 9.11
N HIS A 211 1.67 -6.61 8.34
CA HIS A 211 1.76 -7.59 7.25
C HIS A 211 2.79 -8.69 7.56
N GLY A 212 2.57 -9.86 6.97
CA GLY A 212 3.42 -11.04 7.14
C GLY A 212 3.58 -11.39 8.62
N ARG A 213 4.84 -11.37 9.09
CA ARG A 213 5.18 -11.67 10.49
C ARG A 213 4.80 -10.55 11.48
N ARG A 214 4.42 -9.38 10.97
CA ARG A 214 4.16 -8.16 11.77
C ARG A 214 2.69 -7.92 12.11
N GLY A 215 1.78 -8.71 11.53
CA GLY A 215 0.35 -8.64 11.81
C GLY A 215 -0.15 -9.88 12.55
N VAL A 216 -1.37 -9.78 13.06
CA VAL A 216 -2.12 -10.89 13.65
C VAL A 216 -3.38 -11.17 12.83
N GLY A 217 -3.56 -12.42 12.42
CA GLY A 217 -4.75 -12.82 11.67
C GLY A 217 -4.54 -13.98 10.72
N ARG A 218 -5.62 -14.37 10.04
CA ARG A 218 -5.65 -15.50 9.10
C ARG A 218 -4.98 -15.19 7.77
N PHE A 219 -4.79 -13.91 7.46
CA PHE A 219 -4.10 -13.43 6.27
C PHE A 219 -3.35 -12.13 6.58
N SER A 220 -2.33 -11.86 5.78
CA SER A 220 -1.46 -10.69 5.95
C SER A 220 -2.25 -9.38 5.80
N GLY A 221 -2.03 -8.40 6.68
CA GLY A 221 -2.69 -7.11 6.59
C GLY A 221 -4.16 -7.08 7.03
N ARG A 222 -4.74 -8.19 7.54
CA ARG A 222 -6.15 -8.25 7.96
C ARG A 222 -6.58 -7.06 8.83
N GLU A 223 -5.71 -6.64 9.72
CA GLU A 223 -5.98 -5.56 10.69
C GLU A 223 -6.10 -4.18 10.05
N VAL A 224 -5.61 -3.98 8.83
CA VAL A 224 -5.73 -2.73 8.07
C VAL A 224 -7.17 -2.47 7.64
N LEU A 225 -7.99 -3.52 7.53
CA LEU A 225 -9.39 -3.40 7.13
C LEU A 225 -10.33 -3.00 8.28
N ALA A 226 -9.82 -2.95 9.51
CA ALA A 226 -10.63 -2.51 10.64
C ALA A 226 -11.03 -1.03 10.45
N PRO A 227 -12.23 -0.61 10.88
CA PRO A 227 -12.70 0.76 10.81
C PRO A 227 -12.04 1.62 11.91
N ASP A 228 -10.71 1.68 11.88
CA ASP A 228 -9.84 2.36 12.83
C ASP A 228 -8.88 3.23 12.03
N TYR A 229 -9.25 4.48 11.77
CA TYR A 229 -8.48 5.38 10.91
C TYR A 229 -7.17 5.85 11.55
N LEU A 230 -7.09 5.84 12.88
CA LEU A 230 -5.84 6.11 13.60
C LEU A 230 -4.80 5.05 13.28
N ARG A 231 -5.23 3.79 13.22
CA ARG A 231 -4.36 2.68 12.80
C ARG A 231 -3.73 2.93 11.44
N ILE A 232 -4.46 3.54 10.52
CA ILE A 232 -3.94 3.87 9.19
C ILE A 232 -2.88 4.95 9.28
N VAL A 233 -3.11 6.01 10.07
CA VAL A 233 -2.10 7.05 10.33
C VAL A 233 -0.82 6.41 10.86
N HIS A 234 -0.93 5.60 11.93
CA HIS A 234 0.23 4.92 12.53
C HIS A 234 0.90 3.89 11.61
N LEU A 235 0.12 3.14 10.81
CA LEU A 235 0.64 2.19 9.83
C LEU A 235 1.47 2.89 8.77
N LEU A 236 0.97 4.02 8.24
CA LEU A 236 1.65 4.77 7.19
C LEU A 236 2.88 5.47 7.75
N ALA A 237 2.78 6.10 8.92
CA ALA A 237 3.89 6.74 9.60
C ALA A 237 5.02 5.73 9.93
N GLN A 238 4.68 4.59 10.54
CA GLN A 238 5.66 3.53 10.81
C GLN A 238 6.19 2.90 9.51
N GLY A 239 5.37 2.71 8.48
CA GLY A 239 5.80 2.16 7.21
C GLY A 239 6.83 3.04 6.51
N VAL A 240 6.61 4.36 6.50
CA VAL A 240 7.56 5.36 6.00
C VAL A 240 8.84 5.31 6.83
N TRP A 241 8.73 5.35 8.16
CA TRP A 241 9.87 5.24 9.07
C TRP A 241 10.71 3.99 8.80
N ASP A 242 10.08 2.82 8.69
CA ASP A 242 10.77 1.54 8.48
C ASP A 242 11.45 1.47 7.11
N VAL A 243 10.81 1.96 6.05
CA VAL A 243 11.44 2.03 4.72
C VAL A 243 12.63 2.98 4.75
N ARG A 244 12.52 4.14 5.39
CA ARG A 244 13.63 5.08 5.59
C ARG A 244 14.76 4.46 6.43
N ARG A 245 14.45 3.60 7.41
CA ARG A 245 15.47 2.80 8.11
C ARG A 245 16.19 1.82 7.22
N VAL A 246 15.49 1.18 6.27
CA VAL A 246 16.13 0.33 5.26
C VAL A 246 17.03 1.17 4.34
N VAL A 247 16.61 2.37 3.95
CA VAL A 247 17.45 3.30 3.18
C VAL A 247 18.72 3.67 3.97
N ALA A 248 18.59 4.05 5.25
CA ALA A 248 19.71 4.36 6.12
C ALA A 248 20.65 3.15 6.30
N TRP A 249 20.09 1.95 6.44
CA TRP A 249 20.83 0.70 6.51
C TRP A 249 21.63 0.41 5.23
N ILE A 250 21.04 0.61 4.04
CA ILE A 250 21.76 0.47 2.75
C ILE A 250 22.93 1.46 2.69
N ARG A 251 22.69 2.72 3.07
CA ARG A 251 23.69 3.79 3.03
C ARG A 251 24.86 3.54 4.00
N ALA A 252 24.56 3.09 5.21
CA ALA A 252 25.59 2.75 6.21
C ALA A 252 26.55 1.65 5.73
N ARG A 253 26.10 0.82 4.77
CA ARG A 253 26.89 -0.25 4.14
C ARG A 253 27.55 0.18 2.83
N GLY A 254 27.55 1.47 2.51
CA GLY A 254 28.15 2.03 1.30
C GLY A 254 27.27 2.00 0.06
N GLY A 255 25.99 1.64 0.17
CA GLY A 255 25.06 1.68 -0.95
C GLY A 255 24.73 3.12 -1.39
N LYS A 256 25.11 3.47 -2.62
CA LYS A 256 24.97 4.85 -3.14
C LYS A 256 23.75 5.10 -4.01
N ARG A 257 23.29 4.08 -4.76
CA ARG A 257 22.15 4.21 -5.70
C ARG A 257 21.00 3.35 -5.21
N ILE A 258 19.91 3.99 -4.80
CA ILE A 258 18.73 3.33 -4.23
C ILE A 258 17.49 3.75 -5.03
N ALA A 259 16.83 2.79 -5.67
CA ALA A 259 15.54 2.97 -6.32
C ALA A 259 14.42 2.46 -5.41
N LEU A 260 13.33 3.20 -5.29
CA LEU A 260 12.09 2.73 -4.67
C LEU A 260 11.17 2.13 -5.73
N TYR A 261 10.63 0.94 -5.47
CA TYR A 261 9.61 0.32 -6.31
C TYR A 261 8.42 -0.11 -5.45
N GLY A 262 7.39 0.73 -5.41
CA GLY A 262 6.18 0.50 -4.61
C GLY A 262 4.99 0.05 -5.44
N ILE A 263 4.17 -0.85 -4.89
CA ILE A 263 2.91 -1.31 -5.50
C ILE A 263 1.73 -1.02 -4.57
N SER A 264 0.67 -0.39 -5.08
CA SER A 264 -0.58 -0.15 -4.34
C SER A 264 -0.33 0.61 -3.03
N LEU A 265 -0.62 0.02 -1.87
CA LEU A 265 -0.24 0.58 -0.55
C LEU A 265 1.26 0.86 -0.44
N GLY A 266 2.11 0.01 -1.02
CA GLY A 266 3.54 0.24 -1.07
C GLY A 266 3.94 1.40 -1.97
N ALA A 267 3.15 1.71 -3.01
CA ALA A 267 3.37 2.91 -3.82
C ALA A 267 3.03 4.20 -3.04
N TYR A 268 2.04 4.16 -2.13
CA TYR A 268 1.78 5.25 -1.20
C TYR A 268 3.00 5.52 -0.32
N VAL A 269 3.51 4.48 0.34
CA VAL A 269 4.69 4.59 1.22
C VAL A 269 5.91 5.03 0.42
N SER A 270 6.19 4.42 -0.73
CA SER A 270 7.32 4.81 -1.59
C SER A 270 7.21 6.26 -2.08
N ALA A 271 6.01 6.72 -2.46
CA ALA A 271 5.82 8.11 -2.88
C ALA A 271 6.10 9.09 -1.74
N LEU A 272 5.65 8.78 -0.52
CA LEU A 272 5.91 9.61 0.64
C LEU A 272 7.39 9.60 1.03
N VAL A 273 8.03 8.42 1.07
CA VAL A 273 9.47 8.31 1.31
C VAL A 273 10.27 9.11 0.26
N SER A 274 9.86 9.08 -1.01
CA SER A 274 10.50 9.84 -2.09
C SER A 274 10.42 11.37 -1.94
N ALA A 275 9.55 11.86 -1.06
CA ALA A 275 9.42 13.27 -0.71
C ALA A 275 10.15 13.64 0.59
N LEU A 276 10.65 12.65 1.33
CA LEU A 276 11.31 12.82 2.64
C LEU A 276 12.80 12.47 2.62
N GLU A 277 13.22 11.58 1.71
CA GLU A 277 14.61 11.17 1.55
C GLU A 277 15.28 11.94 0.41
N ASP A 278 16.44 12.52 0.73
CA ASP A 278 17.33 13.13 -0.26
C ASP A 278 18.08 12.04 -1.04
N ASP A 279 18.63 12.37 -2.21
CA ASP A 279 19.52 11.51 -3.00
C ASP A 279 19.03 10.08 -3.30
N LEU A 280 17.71 9.86 -3.36
CA LEU A 280 17.16 8.64 -3.95
C LEU A 280 17.43 8.66 -5.46
N ALA A 281 17.86 7.51 -6.00
CA ALA A 281 18.14 7.41 -7.43
C ALA A 281 16.86 7.61 -8.24
N GLY A 282 15.71 7.13 -7.75
CA GLY A 282 14.43 7.28 -8.42
C GLY A 282 13.30 6.50 -7.75
N VAL A 283 12.08 6.66 -8.25
CA VAL A 283 10.88 6.00 -7.70
C VAL A 283 9.94 5.51 -8.81
N ILE A 284 9.43 4.29 -8.63
CA ILE A 284 8.35 3.70 -9.42
C ILE A 284 7.15 3.48 -8.51
N ALA A 285 6.01 4.07 -8.87
CA ALA A 285 4.73 3.91 -8.21
C ALA A 285 3.77 3.10 -9.11
N GLY A 286 3.63 1.81 -8.83
CA GLY A 286 2.73 0.91 -9.56
C GLY A 286 1.34 0.85 -8.94
N ILE A 287 0.31 0.96 -9.78
CA ILE A 287 -1.12 0.93 -9.40
C ILE A 287 -1.39 1.68 -8.08
N PRO A 288 -0.95 2.95 -7.96
CA PRO A 288 -0.74 3.58 -6.66
C PRO A 288 -2.05 3.99 -5.98
N ALA A 289 -2.10 3.91 -4.65
CA ALA A 289 -3.29 4.21 -3.84
C ALA A 289 -3.08 5.42 -2.91
N VAL A 290 -2.81 6.60 -3.49
CA VAL A 290 -2.23 7.81 -2.84
C VAL A 290 -3.16 8.75 -2.05
N ASP A 291 -4.46 8.72 -2.31
CA ASP A 291 -5.50 9.42 -1.52
C ASP A 291 -6.28 8.38 -0.73
N PHE A 292 -5.80 8.10 0.48
CA PHE A 292 -6.41 7.12 1.37
C PHE A 292 -7.85 7.50 1.77
N PRO A 293 -8.18 8.74 2.18
CA PRO A 293 -9.57 9.12 2.46
C PRO A 293 -10.53 8.84 1.31
N ALA A 294 -10.15 9.19 0.06
CA ALA A 294 -10.97 8.91 -1.10
C ALA A 294 -11.11 7.39 -1.35
N LEU A 295 -10.00 6.65 -1.24
CA LEU A 295 -9.98 5.20 -1.40
C LEU A 295 -10.88 4.52 -0.37
N ALA A 296 -10.74 4.85 0.91
CA ALA A 296 -11.53 4.27 1.99
C ALA A 296 -13.02 4.60 1.83
N ARG A 297 -13.37 5.82 1.38
CA ARG A 297 -14.76 6.20 1.10
C ARG A 297 -15.36 5.42 -0.06
N ASP A 298 -14.57 5.15 -1.09
CA ASP A 298 -14.99 4.36 -2.25
C ASP A 298 -15.27 2.88 -1.91
N HIS A 299 -14.63 2.37 -0.85
CA HIS A 299 -14.73 0.98 -0.40
C HIS A 299 -15.64 0.77 0.82
N GLU A 300 -16.13 1.85 1.43
CA GLU A 300 -17.02 1.83 2.58
C GLU A 300 -18.24 0.91 2.32
N PRO A 301 -18.45 -0.14 3.15
CA PRO A 301 -19.64 -0.98 3.05
C PRO A 301 -20.91 -0.14 3.08
N ARG A 302 -21.85 -0.38 2.16
CA ARG A 302 -23.07 0.43 2.05
C ARG A 302 -23.95 0.32 3.30
N GLU A 303 -23.82 -0.78 4.01
CA GLU A 303 -24.47 -1.09 5.28
C GLU A 303 -24.08 -0.08 6.36
N LEU A 304 -22.84 0.44 6.34
CA LEU A 304 -22.38 1.48 7.29
C LEU A 304 -23.15 2.79 7.13
N ARG A 305 -23.70 3.07 5.94
CA ARG A 305 -24.50 4.28 5.69
C ARG A 305 -25.84 4.28 6.44
N ARG A 306 -26.29 3.12 6.93
CA ARG A 306 -27.54 2.95 7.69
C ARG A 306 -27.38 3.31 9.18
N TYR A 307 -26.16 3.47 9.67
CA TYR A 307 -25.92 3.86 11.05
C TYR A 307 -26.35 5.32 11.29
N GLY A 308 -26.70 5.62 12.55
CA GLY A 308 -27.04 6.96 13.01
C GLY A 308 -25.92 7.96 12.74
N THR A 309 -26.26 9.25 12.69
CA THR A 309 -25.32 10.34 12.37
C THR A 309 -24.10 10.38 13.30
N ASP A 310 -24.30 10.01 14.56
CA ASP A 310 -23.27 9.85 15.61
C ASP A 310 -22.24 8.76 15.31
N ALA A 311 -22.64 7.72 14.57
CA ALA A 311 -21.82 6.57 14.20
C ALA A 311 -21.37 6.59 12.72
N ARG A 312 -21.70 7.63 11.96
CA ARG A 312 -21.20 7.81 10.59
C ARG A 312 -19.76 8.29 10.58
N ILE A 313 -19.01 7.90 9.56
CA ILE A 313 -17.63 8.34 9.37
C ILE A 313 -17.63 9.82 8.95
N ASP A 314 -16.78 10.61 9.61
CA ASP A 314 -16.52 11.99 9.22
C ASP A 314 -15.33 12.06 8.27
N TRP A 315 -15.60 12.19 6.98
CA TRP A 315 -14.54 12.16 5.96
C TRP A 315 -13.65 13.41 5.98
N ASP A 316 -14.12 14.51 6.56
CA ASP A 316 -13.30 15.73 6.70
C ASP A 316 -12.32 15.56 7.86
N HIS A 317 -12.75 14.97 8.99
CA HIS A 317 -11.81 14.57 10.03
C HIS A 317 -10.81 13.51 9.54
N VAL A 318 -11.23 12.50 8.78
CA VAL A 318 -10.30 11.49 8.22
C VAL A 318 -9.28 12.16 7.29
N ARG A 319 -9.70 13.10 6.44
CA ARG A 319 -8.80 13.84 5.56
C ARG A 319 -7.81 14.70 6.35
N SER A 320 -8.29 15.39 7.38
CA SER A 320 -7.46 16.20 8.27
C SER A 320 -6.43 15.35 9.03
N ALA A 321 -6.88 14.24 9.63
CA ALA A 321 -6.05 13.31 10.41
C ALA A 321 -4.97 12.60 9.57
N THR A 322 -5.22 12.38 8.27
CA THR A 322 -4.29 11.68 7.38
C THR A 322 -3.44 12.61 6.52
N ARG A 323 -3.61 13.93 6.64
CA ARG A 323 -2.91 14.91 5.80
C ARG A 323 -1.39 14.79 5.89
N ALA A 324 -0.86 14.73 7.12
CA ALA A 324 0.60 14.69 7.35
C ALA A 324 1.26 13.42 6.79
N VAL A 325 0.50 12.32 6.72
CA VAL A 325 0.96 11.06 6.13
C VAL A 325 0.60 10.91 4.65
N SER A 326 0.04 11.93 3.99
CA SER A 326 -0.29 11.85 2.56
C SER A 326 0.93 12.13 1.67
N PRO A 327 1.24 11.28 0.67
CA PRO A 327 2.28 11.59 -0.32
C PRO A 327 1.93 12.81 -1.19
N LEU A 328 0.66 13.21 -1.25
CA LEU A 328 0.21 14.39 -1.99
C LEU A 328 0.35 15.70 -1.21
N ALA A 329 0.71 15.63 0.07
CA ALA A 329 0.90 16.80 0.92
C ALA A 329 2.35 17.34 0.91
N LEU A 330 3.29 16.57 0.34
CA LEU A 330 4.71 16.90 0.31
C LEU A 330 5.22 17.02 -1.12
N PRO A 331 6.01 18.07 -1.44
CA PRO A 331 6.59 18.19 -2.78
C PRO A 331 7.56 17.03 -3.06
N PRO A 332 7.56 16.48 -4.27
CA PRO A 332 8.48 15.40 -4.62
C PRO A 332 9.94 15.91 -4.63
N ARG A 333 10.87 15.19 -3.99
CA ARG A 333 12.31 15.50 -4.02
C ARG A 333 13.04 14.83 -5.18
N VAL A 334 12.56 13.67 -5.61
CA VAL A 334 13.12 12.95 -6.76
C VAL A 334 12.87 13.75 -8.05
N PRO A 335 13.91 13.95 -8.90
CA PRO A 335 13.77 14.63 -10.19
C PRO A 335 12.69 14.01 -11.07
N ARG A 336 11.98 14.84 -11.85
CA ARG A 336 10.82 14.43 -12.66
C ARG A 336 11.11 13.25 -13.57
N GLU A 337 12.29 13.23 -14.17
CA GLU A 337 12.76 12.23 -15.14
C GLU A 337 13.04 10.87 -14.49
N ARG A 338 13.05 10.82 -13.16
CA ARG A 338 13.30 9.62 -12.35
C ARG A 338 12.08 9.19 -11.52
N ARG A 339 10.91 9.74 -11.85
CA ARG A 339 9.60 9.38 -11.29
C ARG A 339 8.78 8.66 -12.37
N PHE A 340 8.31 7.46 -12.06
CA PHE A 340 7.55 6.65 -13.01
C PHE A 340 6.28 6.11 -12.35
N ILE A 341 5.19 6.08 -13.10
CA ILE A 341 3.92 5.51 -12.68
C ILE A 341 3.52 4.44 -13.69
N PHE A 342 2.90 3.35 -13.23
CA PHE A 342 2.06 2.54 -14.12
C PHE A 342 0.70 2.31 -13.48
N ALA A 343 -0.36 2.28 -14.29
CA ALA A 343 -1.72 2.22 -13.80
C ALA A 343 -2.65 1.48 -14.76
N GLY A 344 -3.61 0.74 -14.20
CA GLY A 344 -4.62 0.01 -14.96
C GLY A 344 -5.76 0.93 -15.34
N THR A 345 -6.17 0.92 -16.61
CA THR A 345 -7.32 1.72 -17.07
C THR A 345 -8.66 1.22 -16.52
N ALA A 346 -8.73 -0.06 -16.12
CA ALA A 346 -9.93 -0.71 -15.60
C ALA A 346 -9.83 -1.03 -14.10
N ASP A 347 -8.81 -0.51 -13.41
CA ASP A 347 -8.59 -0.70 -11.98
C ASP A 347 -9.81 -0.27 -11.15
N ARG A 348 -10.38 -1.20 -10.37
CA ARG A 348 -11.52 -0.92 -9.48
C ARG A 348 -11.17 -0.95 -8.00
N VAL A 349 -9.91 -1.19 -7.65
CA VAL A 349 -9.39 -1.08 -6.28
C VAL A 349 -8.75 0.29 -6.12
N SER A 350 -7.62 0.55 -6.78
CA SER A 350 -7.04 1.88 -6.86
C SER A 350 -7.40 2.52 -8.19
N ARG A 351 -8.62 3.06 -8.24
CA ARG A 351 -9.20 3.62 -9.46
C ARG A 351 -8.26 4.65 -10.13
N PRO A 352 -8.40 4.89 -11.45
CA PRO A 352 -7.49 5.77 -12.19
C PRO A 352 -7.30 7.20 -11.64
N ASP A 353 -8.24 7.71 -10.83
CA ASP A 353 -8.07 8.98 -10.11
C ASP A 353 -6.89 9.00 -9.15
N GLN A 354 -6.55 7.87 -8.53
CA GLN A 354 -5.41 7.74 -7.62
C GLN A 354 -4.09 7.94 -8.39
N ALA A 355 -3.91 7.22 -9.49
CA ALA A 355 -2.76 7.38 -10.37
C ALA A 355 -2.69 8.79 -10.98
N ARG A 356 -3.83 9.36 -11.38
CA ARG A 356 -3.89 10.73 -11.91
C ARG A 356 -3.54 11.78 -10.86
N ALA A 357 -3.97 11.62 -9.61
CA ALA A 357 -3.63 12.54 -8.54
C ALA A 357 -2.11 12.57 -8.33
N LEU A 358 -1.47 11.39 -8.24
CA LEU A 358 -0.01 11.31 -8.12
C LEU A 358 0.70 11.86 -9.36
N TRP A 359 0.23 11.52 -10.57
CA TRP A 359 0.82 12.00 -11.82
C TRP A 359 0.79 13.53 -11.93
N ARG A 360 -0.33 14.17 -11.56
CA ARG A 360 -0.43 15.63 -11.51
C ARG A 360 0.49 16.22 -10.45
N HIS A 361 0.54 15.61 -9.27
CA HIS A 361 1.42 16.01 -8.16
C HIS A 361 2.92 15.87 -8.49
N TRP A 362 3.26 14.92 -9.35
CA TRP A 362 4.63 14.67 -9.85
C TRP A 362 4.92 15.37 -11.18
N ASP A 363 4.32 16.54 -11.42
CA ASP A 363 4.56 17.38 -12.60
C ASP A 363 4.42 16.62 -13.93
N ARG A 364 3.44 15.73 -13.98
CA ARG A 364 3.14 14.91 -15.15
C ARG A 364 4.36 14.12 -15.62
N CYS A 365 4.95 13.36 -14.70
CA CYS A 365 6.05 12.43 -14.99
C CYS A 365 5.63 11.34 -16.00
N ALA A 366 6.56 10.44 -16.34
CA ALA A 366 6.24 9.30 -17.19
C ALA A 366 5.20 8.40 -16.53
N ILE A 367 4.14 8.07 -17.28
CA ILE A 367 3.08 7.15 -16.86
C ILE A 367 2.79 6.12 -17.94
N HIS A 368 2.79 4.84 -17.54
CA HIS A 368 2.38 3.72 -18.39
C HIS A 368 0.97 3.26 -18.03
N TRP A 369 0.02 3.54 -18.91
CA TRP A 369 -1.34 3.01 -18.79
C TRP A 369 -1.42 1.65 -19.47
N PHE A 370 -1.88 0.64 -18.73
CA PHE A 370 -2.14 -0.69 -19.29
C PHE A 370 -3.64 -1.01 -19.26
N ALA A 371 -4.09 -1.78 -20.26
CA ALA A 371 -5.45 -2.31 -20.26
C ALA A 371 -5.57 -3.45 -19.24
N GLY A 372 -6.16 -3.17 -18.08
CA GLY A 372 -6.36 -4.16 -17.04
C GLY A 372 -6.79 -3.60 -15.68
N GLY A 373 -7.05 -4.51 -14.75
CA GLY A 373 -7.43 -4.24 -13.36
C GLY A 373 -6.25 -4.24 -12.38
N HIS A 374 -6.55 -4.07 -11.08
CA HIS A 374 -5.57 -4.00 -9.99
C HIS A 374 -4.97 -5.36 -9.66
N VAL A 375 -5.83 -6.36 -9.42
CA VAL A 375 -5.42 -7.65 -8.83
C VAL A 375 -4.70 -8.52 -9.85
N ALA A 376 -4.98 -8.33 -11.14
CA ALA A 376 -4.32 -9.05 -12.23
C ALA A 376 -3.16 -8.28 -12.86
N ALA A 377 -2.83 -7.09 -12.35
CA ALA A 377 -1.85 -6.19 -12.94
C ALA A 377 -0.50 -6.88 -13.17
N GLN A 378 -0.01 -7.66 -12.20
CA GLN A 378 1.29 -8.34 -12.28
C GLN A 378 1.43 -9.30 -13.48
N TRP A 379 0.33 -9.76 -14.07
CA TRP A 379 0.34 -10.63 -15.26
C TRP A 379 0.11 -9.86 -16.57
N ASN A 380 0.05 -8.52 -16.52
CA ASN A 380 0.02 -7.73 -17.73
C ASN A 380 1.43 -7.69 -18.35
N PRO A 381 1.58 -8.15 -19.62
CA PRO A 381 2.89 -8.31 -20.24
C PRO A 381 3.63 -6.98 -20.49
N THR A 382 2.93 -5.84 -20.43
CA THR A 382 3.52 -4.52 -20.69
C THR A 382 4.17 -3.89 -19.45
N ILE A 383 3.84 -4.35 -18.24
CA ILE A 383 4.35 -3.76 -17.00
C ILE A 383 5.84 -4.07 -16.82
N ALA A 384 6.23 -5.32 -16.97
CA ALA A 384 7.60 -5.72 -16.66
C ALA A 384 8.64 -5.06 -17.61
N PRO A 385 8.41 -4.94 -18.94
CA PRO A 385 9.25 -4.12 -19.81
C PRO A 385 9.36 -2.65 -19.38
N PHE A 386 8.25 -2.03 -18.97
CA PHE A 386 8.24 -0.65 -18.49
C PHE A 386 9.03 -0.48 -17.19
N VAL A 387 8.84 -1.38 -16.22
CA VAL A 387 9.58 -1.38 -14.95
C VAL A 387 11.08 -1.52 -15.19
N ASP A 388 11.51 -2.43 -16.07
CA ASP A 388 12.91 -2.61 -16.42
C ASP A 388 13.52 -1.36 -17.06
N ALA A 389 12.82 -0.75 -18.02
CA ALA A 389 13.29 0.46 -18.68
C ALA A 389 13.41 1.63 -17.68
N SER A 390 12.43 1.75 -16.79
CA SER A 390 12.43 2.75 -15.72
C SER A 390 13.59 2.52 -14.74
N LEU A 391 13.78 1.30 -14.24
CA LEU A 391 14.88 0.98 -13.32
C LEU A 391 16.26 1.16 -13.95
N ARG A 392 16.43 0.81 -15.25
CA ARG A 392 17.68 1.12 -15.96
C ARG A 392 17.92 2.63 -16.04
N THR A 393 16.90 3.43 -16.30
CA THR A 393 17.02 4.90 -16.31
C THR A 393 17.38 5.45 -14.93
N ILE A 394 16.80 4.87 -13.87
CA ILE A 394 17.04 5.27 -12.49
C ILE A 394 18.45 4.88 -12.01
N LEU A 395 18.94 3.70 -12.40
CA LEU A 395 20.14 3.08 -11.83
C LEU A 395 21.38 3.14 -12.74
N ALA A 396 21.24 3.62 -13.98
CA ALA A 396 22.36 4.01 -14.85
C ALA A 396 23.26 5.02 -14.14
#